data_AF-A0A430KWI2-F1
#
_entry.id   AF-A0A430KWI2-F1
#
_cell.length_a   1.000
_cell.length_b   1.000
_cell.length_c   1.000
_cell.angle_alpha   90.00
_cell.angle_beta   90.00
_cell.angle_gamma   90.00
#
_symmetry.space_group_name_H-M   'P 1'
#
loop_
_entity.id
_entity.type
_entity.pdbx_description
1 polymer ?
#
loop_
_entity_poly.entity_id
_entity_poly.type
_entity_poly.pdbx_seq_one_letter_code
_entity_poly.pdbx_strand_id
1 'polypeptide(L)'
;RNLPAKGFRPGILLLGMGAVMGYGWYKLIHGMREANELAREKMWARINLIPLLQAEEDRDQVRRYLADQKREKELLGDNAKVYHSDR
;
A
#
# COMPACT_ATOMS: atom_id res chain seq x y z
N ARG A 1 -47.19 -26.47 -29.89
CA ARG A 1 -45.91 -26.68 -29.16
C ARG A 1 -46.24 -27.03 -27.71
N ASN A 2 -45.76 -28.15 -27.17
CA ASN A 2 -46.03 -28.62 -25.80
C ASN A 2 -44.73 -28.65 -24.99
N LEU A 3 -44.25 -27.48 -24.55
CA LEU A 3 -43.07 -27.36 -23.69
C LEU A 3 -43.54 -26.95 -22.29
N PRO A 4 -43.41 -27.80 -21.27
CA PRO A 4 -43.84 -27.46 -19.92
C PRO A 4 -42.89 -26.43 -19.31
N ALA A 5 -43.42 -25.34 -18.76
CA ALA A 5 -42.66 -24.39 -17.96
C ALA A 5 -42.33 -25.03 -16.60
N LYS A 6 -41.18 -25.72 -16.54
CA LYS A 6 -40.63 -26.33 -15.32
C LYS A 6 -39.63 -25.37 -14.67
N GLY A 7 -39.73 -25.20 -13.35
CA GLY A 7 -38.80 -24.38 -12.57
C GLY A 7 -39.41 -23.87 -11.26
N PHE A 8 -38.58 -23.26 -10.41
CA PHE A 8 -39.05 -22.56 -9.22
C PHE A 8 -39.75 -21.25 -9.61
N ARG A 9 -40.73 -20.83 -8.81
CA ARG A 9 -41.41 -19.54 -9.02
C ARG A 9 -40.39 -18.40 -8.91
N PRO A 10 -40.43 -17.38 -9.79
CA PRO A 10 -39.45 -16.29 -9.78
C PRO A 10 -39.26 -15.62 -8.41
N GLY A 11 -40.34 -15.45 -7.63
CA GLY A 11 -40.26 -14.88 -6.28
C GLY A 11 -39.44 -15.72 -5.28
N ILE A 12 -39.45 -17.05 -5.39
CA ILE A 12 -38.66 -17.94 -4.53
C ILE A 12 -37.18 -17.83 -4.90
N LEU A 13 -36.87 -17.74 -6.20
CA LEU A 13 -35.50 -17.51 -6.68
C LEU A 13 -34.95 -16.17 -6.20
N LEU A 14 -35.76 -15.10 -6.25
CA LEU A 14 -35.37 -13.78 -5.74
C LEU A 14 -35.10 -13.81 -4.23
N LEU A 15 -35.95 -14.50 -3.45
CA LEU A 15 -35.72 -14.65 -2.01
C LEU A 15 -34.45 -15.45 -1.71
N GLY A 16 -34.24 -16.58 -2.40
CA GLY A 16 -33.04 -17.40 -2.23
C GLY A 16 -31.77 -16.62 -2.55
N MET A 17 -31.77 -15.89 -3.67
CA MET A 17 -30.65 -15.03 -4.06
C MET A 17 -30.43 -13.90 -3.06
N GLY A 18 -31.49 -13.23 -2.62
CA GLY A 18 -31.43 -12.16 -1.62
C GLY A 18 -30.84 -12.63 -0.29
N ALA A 19 -31.20 -13.83 0.17
CA ALA A 19 -30.65 -14.42 1.38
C ALA A 19 -29.15 -14.75 1.24
N VAL A 20 -28.73 -15.34 0.12
CA VAL A 20 -27.31 -15.64 -0.16
C VAL A 20 -26.49 -14.35 -0.21
N MET A 21 -26.97 -13.33 -0.93
CA MET A 21 -26.29 -12.04 -1.01
C MET A 21 -26.22 -11.36 0.36
N GLY A 22 -27.32 -11.34 1.12
CA GLY A 22 -27.35 -10.73 2.46
C GLY A 22 -26.36 -11.39 3.41
N TYR A 23 -26.27 -12.72 3.39
CA TYR A 23 -25.28 -13.46 4.17
C TYR A 23 -23.84 -13.18 3.70
N GLY A 24 -23.62 -13.13 2.38
CA GLY A 24 -22.33 -12.79 1.79
C GLY A 24 -21.83 -11.40 2.23
N TRP A 25 -22.71 -10.40 2.18
CA TRP A 25 -22.41 -9.05 2.66
C TRP A 25 -22.09 -8.99 4.15
N TYR A 26 -22.85 -9.71 4.97
CA TYR A 26 -22.57 -9.80 6.41
C TYR A 26 -21.16 -10.32 6.70
N LYS A 27 -20.75 -11.40 6.02
CA LYS A 27 -19.39 -11.97 6.16
C LYS A 27 -18.31 -11.05 5.62
N LEU A 28 -18.55 -10.42 4.48
CA LEU A 28 -17.62 -9.48 3.86
C LEU A 28 -17.33 -8.27 4.77
N ILE A 29 -18.36 -7.69 5.40
CA ILE A 29 -18.17 -6.56 6.32
C ILE A 29 -17.29 -6.95 7.53
N HIS A 30 -17.44 -8.16 8.04
CA HIS A 30 -16.58 -8.66 9.12
C HIS A 30 -15.12 -8.80 8.65
N GLY A 31 -14.90 -9.40 7.48
CA GLY A 31 -13.56 -9.53 6.90
C GLY A 31 -12.90 -8.18 6.61
N MET A 32 -13.66 -7.19 6.14
CA MET A 32 -13.15 -5.83 5.91
C MET A 32 -12.68 -5.16 7.21
N ARG A 33 -13.40 -5.36 8.31
CA ARG A 33 -12.98 -4.83 9.62
C ARG A 33 -11.66 -5.44 10.07
N GLU A 34 -11.52 -6.76 9.96
CA GLU A 34 -10.29 -7.46 10.30
C GLU A 34 -9.11 -7.02 9.42
N ALA A 35 -9.32 -6.90 8.11
CA ALA A 35 -8.29 -6.42 7.18
C ALA A 35 -7.81 -5.00 7.51
N ASN A 36 -8.71 -4.12 7.96
CA ASN A 36 -8.36 -2.77 8.40
C ASN A 36 -7.52 -2.78 9.68
N GLU A 37 -7.81 -3.67 10.63
CA GLU A 37 -7.01 -3.81 11.85
C GLU A 37 -5.60 -4.36 11.52
N LEU A 38 -5.49 -5.36 10.65
CA LEU A 38 -4.19 -5.87 10.17
C LEU A 38 -3.39 -4.80 9.43
N ALA A 39 -4.06 -3.98 8.59
CA ALA A 39 -3.41 -2.86 7.92
C ALA A 39 -2.92 -1.79 8.91
N ARG A 40 -3.69 -1.55 9.99
CA ARG A 40 -3.29 -0.64 11.07
C ARG A 40 -2.06 -1.19 11.80
N GLU A 41 -2.06 -2.46 12.18
CA GLU A 41 -0.90 -3.12 12.80
C GLU A 41 0.35 -3.00 11.92
N LYS A 42 0.23 -3.32 10.63
CA LYS A 42 1.33 -3.16 9.66
C LYS A 42 1.83 -1.72 9.59
N MET A 43 0.94 -0.73 9.64
CA MET A 43 1.33 0.67 9.62
C MET A 43 2.08 1.06 10.89
N TRP A 44 1.60 0.65 12.06
CA TRP A 44 2.30 0.88 13.33
C TRP A 44 3.68 0.24 13.36
N ALA A 45 3.82 -0.99 12.86
CA ALA A 45 5.13 -1.62 12.72
C ALA A 45 6.07 -0.77 11.86
N ARG A 46 5.58 -0.23 10.74
CA ARG A 46 6.38 0.66 9.88
C ARG A 46 6.77 1.96 10.59
N ILE A 47 5.83 2.65 11.25
CA ILE A 47 6.10 3.92 11.95
C ILE A 47 7.27 3.76 12.94
N ASN A 48 7.33 2.63 13.65
CA ASN A 48 8.39 2.37 14.61
C ASN A 48 9.73 2.00 13.96
N LEU A 49 9.72 1.41 12.76
CA LEU A 49 10.94 0.98 12.07
C LEU A 49 11.53 2.06 11.14
N ILE A 50 10.68 2.93 10.57
CA ILE A 50 11.09 3.97 9.61
C ILE A 50 12.24 4.85 10.13
N PRO A 51 12.25 5.36 11.38
CA PRO A 51 13.33 6.23 11.84
C PRO A 51 14.70 5.55 11.82
N LEU A 52 14.77 4.25 12.13
CA LEU A 52 16.02 3.49 12.08
C LEU A 52 16.50 3.34 10.63
N LEU A 53 15.60 2.94 9.72
CA LEU A 53 15.93 2.76 8.31
C LEU A 53 16.34 4.08 7.64
N GLN A 54 15.61 5.17 7.94
CA GLN A 54 15.93 6.50 7.44
C GLN A 54 17.31 6.96 7.92
N ALA A 55 17.64 6.73 9.20
CA ALA A 55 18.94 7.09 9.74
C ALA A 55 20.10 6.28 9.12
N GLU A 56 19.87 5.01 8.79
CA GLU A 56 20.85 4.19 8.06
C GLU A 56 21.05 4.71 6.62
N GLU A 57 19.96 5.01 5.92
CA GLU A 57 20.02 5.55 4.57
C GLU A 57 20.70 6.92 4.53
N ASP A 58 20.31 7.85 5.40
CA ASP A 58 20.89 9.20 5.46
C ASP A 58 22.42 9.14 5.69
N ARG A 59 22.90 8.22 6.54
CA ARG A 59 24.35 8.03 6.79
C ARG A 59 25.08 7.57 5.54
N ASP A 60 24.51 6.65 4.78
CA ASP A 60 25.16 6.14 3.56
C ASP A 60 25.09 7.18 2.43
N GLN A 61 23.99 7.91 2.31
CA GLN A 61 23.85 9.00 1.35
C GLN A 61 24.90 10.09 1.59
N VAL A 62 25.05 10.56 2.84
CA VAL A 62 26.09 11.56 3.19
C VAL A 62 27.49 11.03 2.89
N ARG A 63 27.76 9.75 3.18
CA ARG A 63 29.07 9.13 2.89
C ARG A 63 29.38 9.16 1.39
N ARG A 64 28.43 8.74 0.55
CA ARG A 64 28.59 8.72 -0.91
C ARG A 64 28.75 10.14 -1.46
N TYR A 65 27.89 11.05 -1.01
CA TYR A 65 27.93 12.46 -1.40
C TYR A 65 29.28 13.11 -1.12
N LEU A 66 29.82 12.94 0.09
CA LEU A 66 31.13 13.49 0.45
C LEU A 66 32.28 12.83 -0.32
N ALA A 67 32.19 11.53 -0.59
CA ALA A 67 33.18 10.83 -1.41
C ALA A 67 33.18 11.33 -2.87
N ASP A 68 32.01 11.59 -3.43
CA ASP A 68 31.85 12.11 -4.78
C ASP A 68 32.32 13.57 -4.88
N GLN A 69 31.99 14.42 -3.89
CA GLN A 69 32.54 15.78 -3.82
C GLN A 69 34.08 15.79 -3.75
N LYS A 70 34.67 14.89 -2.96
CA LYS A 70 36.13 14.80 -2.88
C LYS A 70 36.73 14.41 -4.23
N ARG A 71 36.12 13.45 -4.91
CA ARG A 71 36.55 13.00 -6.25
C ARG A 71 36.39 14.11 -7.29
N GLU A 72 35.28 14.85 -7.26
CA GLU A 72 35.04 15.99 -8.15
C GLU A 72 36.10 17.07 -7.95
N LYS A 73 36.40 17.44 -6.70
CA LYS A 73 37.45 18.41 -6.38
C LYS A 73 38.85 17.96 -6.84
N GLU A 74 39.18 16.68 -6.70
CA GLU A 74 40.45 16.12 -7.18
C GLU A 74 40.59 16.17 -8.71
N LEU A 75 39.49 15.99 -9.44
CA LEU A 75 39.49 15.93 -10.91
C LEU A 75 39.30 17.30 -11.58
N LEU A 76 38.45 18.15 -11.02
CA LEU A 76 37.99 19.41 -11.62
C LEU A 76 38.50 20.66 -10.87
N GLY A 77 39.11 20.48 -9.70
CA GLY A 77 39.69 21.56 -8.88
C GLY A 77 38.72 22.23 -7.91
N ASP A 78 37.42 22.24 -8.22
CA ASP A 78 36.36 22.76 -7.35
C ASP A 78 35.05 21.98 -7.50
N ASN A 79 34.11 22.16 -6.56
CA ASN A 79 32.81 21.50 -6.57
C ASN A 79 31.75 22.38 -7.26
N ALA A 80 31.03 21.81 -8.22
CA ALA A 80 29.92 22.51 -8.86
C ALA A 80 28.71 22.63 -7.93
N LYS A 81 28.19 23.86 -7.76
CA LYS A 81 26.91 24.07 -7.07
C LYS A 81 25.76 23.73 -8.00
N VAL A 82 24.90 22.79 -7.58
CA VAL A 82 23.68 22.41 -8.32
C VAL A 82 22.60 23.49 -8.22
N TYR A 83 22.47 24.10 -7.04
CA TYR A 83 21.45 25.11 -6.77
C TYR A 83 22.08 26.46 -6.41
N HIS A 84 21.38 27.53 -6.79
CA HIS A 84 21.74 28.91 -6.43
C HIS A 84 21.17 29.32 -5.07
N SER A 85 20.19 28.58 -4.54
CA SER A 85 19.65 28.73 -3.19
C SER A 85 20.41 27.89 -2.18
N ASP A 86 20.40 28.32 -0.91
CA ASP A 86 20.92 27.55 0.23
C ASP A 86 20.00 26.38 0.65
N ARG A 87 18.99 26.07 -0.15
CA ARG A 87 18.01 24.98 0.03
C ARG A 87 17.79 24.27 -1.28
#